data_AF-A0A813PPH3-F1
#
_entry.id   AF-A0A813PPH3-F1
#
_cell.length_a   1.000
_cell.length_b   1.000
_cell.length_c   1.000
_cell.angle_alpha   90.00
_cell.angle_beta   90.00
_cell.angle_gamma   90.00
#
_symmetry.space_group_name_H-M   'P 1'
#
loop_
_entity.id
_entity.type
_entity.pdbx_description
1 polymer ?
#
loop_
_entity_poly.entity_id
_entity_poly.type
_entity_poly.pdbx_seq_one_letter_code
_entity_poly.pdbx_strand_id
1 'polypeptide(L)'
;MDTPVLSNNEDDHPAIRVQMKDKQVWTAFNTIMLENMATNEGRRMFPSIKAVIDNLQPSMTYDIYMDFIERGRYAWTNNQWIKIYDTPSTTNVRNDGHVQQLQRYRHENSPNLGSFWMDNPVSFVRLKLTTRTENLTPDQVNNH
;
A
#
# COMPACT_ATOMS: atom_id res chain seq x y z
N MET A 1 3.29 -56.77 6.41
CA MET A 1 3.02 -55.80 7.49
C MET A 1 3.25 -54.44 6.88
N ASP A 2 2.17 -53.77 6.50
CA ASP A 2 2.23 -52.46 5.85
C ASP A 2 2.24 -51.37 6.93
N THR A 3 3.33 -50.61 7.00
CA THR A 3 3.36 -49.35 7.74
C THR A 3 2.69 -48.27 6.91
N PRO A 4 1.67 -47.56 7.42
CA PRO A 4 1.13 -46.40 6.73
C PRO A 4 2.11 -45.23 6.90
N VAL A 5 2.59 -44.71 5.78
CA VAL A 5 3.28 -43.42 5.73
C VAL A 5 2.22 -42.35 6.01
N LEU A 6 2.27 -41.74 7.18
CA LEU A 6 1.52 -40.52 7.45
C LEU A 6 2.06 -39.43 6.52
N SER A 7 1.29 -39.07 5.50
CA SER A 7 1.59 -37.91 4.66
C SER A 7 1.45 -36.66 5.51
N ASN A 8 2.58 -36.13 5.97
CA ASN A 8 2.67 -34.76 6.48
C ASN A 8 2.46 -33.80 5.30
N ASN A 9 1.20 -33.55 4.95
CA ASN A 9 0.84 -32.43 4.09
C ASN A 9 0.38 -31.28 5.01
N GLU A 10 1.34 -30.65 5.68
CA GLU A 10 1.08 -29.45 6.52
C GLU A 10 1.26 -28.12 5.75
N ASP A 11 1.39 -28.13 4.42
CA ASP A 11 1.61 -26.89 3.63
C ASP A 11 0.82 -26.85 2.31
N ASP A 12 -0.43 -27.31 2.30
CA ASP A 12 -1.35 -27.10 1.16
C ASP A 12 -2.25 -25.86 1.33
N HIS A 13 -1.76 -24.87 2.10
CA HIS A 13 -2.48 -23.60 2.20
C HIS A 13 -2.31 -22.81 0.90
N PRO A 14 -3.42 -22.45 0.23
CA PRO A 14 -3.33 -21.73 -1.03
C PRO A 14 -2.66 -20.37 -0.82
N ALA A 15 -1.80 -19.97 -1.76
CA ALA A 15 -1.10 -18.69 -1.68
C ALA A 15 -2.07 -17.52 -1.48
N ILE A 16 -1.74 -16.60 -0.56
CA ILE A 16 -2.53 -15.38 -0.29
C ILE A 16 -2.69 -14.61 -1.60
N ARG A 17 -3.93 -14.23 -1.94
CA ARG A 17 -4.23 -13.43 -3.13
C ARG A 17 -4.72 -12.05 -2.73
N VAL A 18 -4.24 -11.03 -3.43
CA VAL A 18 -4.66 -9.64 -3.25
C VAL A 18 -4.98 -9.05 -4.62
N GLN A 19 -6.18 -8.50 -4.77
CA GLN A 19 -6.65 -7.92 -6.03
C GLN A 19 -7.18 -6.50 -5.82
N MET A 20 -6.80 -5.57 -6.69
CA MET A 20 -7.34 -4.21 -6.65
C MET A 20 -8.79 -4.20 -7.16
N LYS A 21 -9.70 -3.69 -6.33
CA LYS A 21 -11.09 -3.44 -6.74
C LYS A 21 -11.16 -2.17 -7.60
N ASP A 22 -12.08 -2.13 -8.55
CA ASP A 22 -12.33 -0.98 -9.43
C ASP A 22 -11.10 -0.55 -10.25
N LYS A 23 -10.25 -1.52 -10.64
CA LYS A 23 -9.03 -1.28 -11.45
C LYS A 23 -9.31 -0.49 -12.74
N GLN A 24 -10.49 -0.62 -13.33
CA GLN A 24 -10.89 0.14 -14.52
C GLN A 24 -10.97 1.65 -14.25
N VAL A 25 -11.50 2.04 -13.09
CA VAL A 25 -11.55 3.45 -12.66
C VAL A 25 -10.14 3.99 -12.51
N TRP A 26 -9.26 3.24 -11.85
CA TRP A 26 -7.83 3.61 -11.75
C TRP A 26 -7.13 3.71 -13.09
N THR A 27 -7.47 2.83 -14.04
CA THR A 27 -6.89 2.86 -15.40
C THR A 27 -7.31 4.12 -16.15
N ALA A 28 -8.59 4.49 -16.10
CA ALA A 28 -9.09 5.73 -16.70
C ALA A 28 -8.54 6.98 -15.98
N PHE A 29 -8.40 6.90 -14.66
CA PHE A 29 -7.91 7.99 -13.82
C PHE A 29 -6.42 8.28 -14.03
N ASN A 30 -5.60 7.24 -14.29
CA ASN A 30 -4.18 7.37 -14.61
C ASN A 30 -3.93 8.27 -15.84
N THR A 31 -4.89 8.39 -16.75
CA THR A 31 -4.79 9.27 -17.93
C THR A 31 -5.10 10.73 -17.61
N ILE A 32 -5.83 11.03 -16.54
CA ILE A 32 -6.37 12.36 -16.22
C ILE A 32 -5.55 13.08 -15.12
N MET A 33 -4.99 12.34 -14.17
CA MET A 33 -4.34 12.90 -12.96
C MET A 33 -2.88 13.33 -13.12
N LEU A 34 -2.40 13.43 -14.36
CA LEU A 34 -1.01 13.78 -14.61
C LEU A 34 -0.72 15.29 -14.39
N GLU A 35 -1.77 16.08 -14.09
CA GLU A 35 -1.70 17.54 -14.01
C GLU A 35 -1.91 18.14 -12.60
N ASN A 36 -2.59 17.46 -11.65
CA ASN A 36 -3.04 18.13 -10.42
C ASN A 36 -3.13 17.23 -9.17
N MET A 37 -2.03 17.02 -8.44
CA MET A 37 -2.15 16.65 -7.02
C MET A 37 -0.91 16.98 -6.15
N ALA A 38 -0.92 18.14 -5.49
CA ALA A 38 -0.28 18.38 -4.18
C ALA A 38 -0.76 19.71 -3.58
N THR A 39 -1.37 19.69 -2.40
CA THR A 39 -1.55 20.90 -1.57
C THR A 39 -1.01 20.66 -0.17
N ASN A 40 -0.53 21.73 0.46
CA ASN A 40 0.22 21.72 1.72
C ASN A 40 -0.51 21.13 2.94
N GLU A 41 -1.81 20.83 2.88
CA GLU A 41 -2.59 20.24 3.98
C GLU A 41 -2.78 18.71 3.86
N GLY A 42 -2.24 18.11 2.79
CA GLY A 42 -2.46 16.71 2.45
C GLY A 42 -3.86 16.44 1.88
N ARG A 43 -3.98 15.47 0.98
CA ARG A 43 -5.26 15.12 0.33
C ARG A 43 -5.50 13.62 0.40
N ARG A 44 -6.78 13.24 0.49
CA ARG A 44 -7.19 11.84 0.33
C ARG A 44 -7.04 11.45 -1.14
N MET A 45 -6.58 10.23 -1.39
CA MET A 45 -6.60 9.69 -2.75
C MET A 45 -8.06 9.54 -3.22
N PHE A 46 -8.34 10.03 -4.41
CA PHE A 46 -9.57 9.74 -5.11
C PHE A 46 -9.19 9.16 -6.48
N PRO A 47 -9.79 8.05 -6.93
CA PRO A 47 -10.60 7.14 -6.11
C PRO A 47 -9.79 6.58 -4.93
N SER A 48 -10.46 6.08 -3.89
CA SER A 48 -9.77 5.43 -2.77
C SER A 48 -9.21 4.07 -3.21
N ILE A 49 -8.01 3.68 -2.77
CA ILE A 49 -7.51 2.33 -3.04
C ILE A 49 -8.34 1.32 -2.25
N LYS A 50 -8.79 0.26 -2.92
CA LYS A 50 -9.53 -0.85 -2.33
C LYS A 50 -8.93 -2.17 -2.80
N ALA A 51 -8.77 -3.11 -1.87
CA ALA A 51 -8.24 -4.45 -2.15
C ALA A 51 -9.22 -5.53 -1.68
N VAL A 52 -9.39 -6.56 -2.50
CA VAL A 52 -10.01 -7.83 -2.09
C VAL A 52 -8.88 -8.79 -1.75
N ILE A 53 -8.98 -9.45 -0.62
CA ILE A 53 -7.98 -10.38 -0.12
C ILE A 53 -8.63 -11.75 -0.01
N ASP A 54 -7.96 -12.80 -0.50
CA ASP A 54 -8.40 -14.18 -0.36
C ASP A 54 -7.30 -15.05 0.25
N ASN A 55 -7.71 -16.21 0.76
CA ASN A 55 -6.84 -17.28 1.28
C ASN A 55 -6.05 -16.92 2.55
N LEU A 56 -6.50 -15.93 3.32
CA LEU A 56 -6.03 -15.80 4.70
C LEU A 56 -6.58 -16.96 5.54
N GLN A 57 -5.83 -17.40 6.55
CA GLN A 57 -6.36 -18.37 7.49
C GLN A 57 -7.43 -17.69 8.36
N PRO A 58 -8.70 -18.15 8.33
CA PRO A 58 -9.81 -17.42 8.96
C PRO A 58 -9.62 -17.16 10.47
N SER A 59 -8.95 -18.07 11.18
CA SER A 59 -8.72 -18.02 12.62
C SER A 59 -7.45 -17.28 13.05
N MET A 60 -6.58 -16.89 12.11
CA MET A 60 -5.36 -16.14 12.41
C MET A 60 -5.61 -14.65 12.39
N THR A 61 -4.81 -13.91 13.17
CA THR A 61 -4.86 -12.45 13.24
C THR A 61 -3.78 -11.84 12.34
N TYR A 62 -4.14 -10.81 11.58
CA TYR A 62 -3.28 -10.13 10.61
C TYR A 62 -3.31 -8.61 10.81
N ASP A 63 -2.15 -7.99 10.60
CA ASP A 63 -2.03 -6.55 10.35
C ASP A 63 -1.93 -6.28 8.85
N ILE A 64 -2.59 -5.22 8.38
CA ILE A 64 -2.50 -4.77 6.98
C ILE A 64 -1.86 -3.39 6.93
N TYR A 65 -0.84 -3.25 6.07
CA TYR A 65 -0.13 -2.00 5.80
C TYR A 65 -0.20 -1.65 4.32
N MET A 66 -0.16 -0.36 4.01
CA MET A 66 0.04 0.18 2.67
C MET A 66 1.27 1.08 2.65
N ASP A 67 2.13 0.90 1.66
CA ASP A 67 3.31 1.73 1.44
C ASP A 67 3.37 2.28 0.00
N PHE A 68 4.09 3.37 -0.20
CA PHE A 68 4.29 4.02 -1.49
C PHE A 68 5.75 4.06 -1.87
N ILE A 69 6.17 3.16 -2.74
CA ILE A 69 7.54 3.13 -3.24
C ILE A 69 7.68 4.13 -4.39
N GLU A 70 8.53 5.14 -4.20
CA GLU A 70 8.91 6.07 -5.26
C GLU A 70 9.62 5.29 -6.38
N ARG A 71 9.09 5.38 -7.61
CA ARG A 71 9.65 4.65 -8.78
C ARG A 71 10.70 5.44 -9.57
N GLY A 72 10.92 6.70 -9.22
CA GLY A 72 11.83 7.56 -9.95
C GLY A 72 11.39 9.01 -9.90
N ARG A 73 12.29 9.88 -10.34
CA ARG A 73 12.08 11.32 -10.36
C ARG A 73 11.81 11.77 -11.77
N TYR A 74 10.78 12.60 -11.92
CA TYR A 74 10.30 13.06 -13.20
C TYR A 74 10.29 14.60 -13.23
N ALA A 75 10.71 15.17 -14.34
CA ALA A 75 10.56 16.59 -14.66
C ALA A 75 9.38 16.77 -15.61
N TRP A 76 8.60 17.83 -15.42
CA TRP A 76 7.56 18.23 -16.38
C TRP A 76 8.14 19.27 -17.35
N THR A 77 8.35 18.87 -18.60
CA THR A 77 8.92 19.72 -19.65
C THR A 77 8.17 19.48 -20.95
N ASN A 78 7.83 20.54 -21.70
CA ASN A 78 7.12 20.44 -22.98
C ASN A 78 5.83 19.61 -22.92
N ASN A 79 5.02 19.84 -21.88
CA ASN A 79 3.76 19.11 -21.64
C ASN A 79 3.92 17.58 -21.52
N GLN A 80 5.10 17.12 -21.10
CA GLN A 80 5.39 15.71 -20.90
C GLN A 80 6.22 15.48 -19.63
N TRP A 81 5.99 14.34 -18.96
CA TRP A 81 6.86 13.89 -17.88
C TRP A 81 8.07 13.17 -18.47
N ILE A 82 9.26 13.69 -18.17
CA ILE A 82 10.54 13.11 -18.55
C ILE A 82 11.17 12.52 -17.30
N LYS A 83 11.52 11.23 -17.33
CA LYS A 83 12.22 10.58 -16.23
C LYS A 83 13.65 11.12 -16.13
N ILE A 84 14.01 11.64 -14.97
CA ILE A 84 15.35 12.17 -14.66
C ILE A 84 16.26 11.03 -14.19
N TYR A 85 15.82 10.22 -13.23
CA TYR A 85 16.53 9.04 -12.74
C TYR A 85 15.60 8.02 -12.09
N ASP A 86 16.05 6.76 -12.05
CA ASP A 86 15.42 5.67 -11.30
C ASP A 86 15.67 5.83 -9.80
N THR A 87 14.63 5.69 -9.00
CA THR A 87 14.78 5.46 -7.56
C THR A 87 14.77 3.94 -7.36
N PRO A 88 15.83 3.33 -6.81
CA PRO A 88 15.84 1.90 -6.56
C PRO A 88 14.64 1.52 -5.69
N SER A 89 13.87 0.52 -6.13
CA SER A 89 12.64 0.07 -5.46
C SER A 89 12.85 -0.49 -4.04
N THR A 90 14.11 -0.58 -3.62
CA THR A 90 14.57 -1.11 -2.32
C THR A 90 14.99 -0.04 -1.33
N THR A 91 15.08 1.23 -1.73
CA THR A 91 15.61 2.27 -0.87
C THR A 91 14.59 3.36 -0.60
N ASN A 92 14.10 3.35 0.64
CA ASN A 92 13.54 4.50 1.34
C ASN A 92 14.61 5.58 1.59
N VAL A 93 15.63 5.71 0.74
CA VAL A 93 16.79 6.59 0.97
C VAL A 93 16.78 7.65 -0.11
N ARG A 94 16.68 8.90 0.32
CA ARG A 94 16.81 10.07 -0.54
C ARG A 94 18.25 10.16 -1.03
N ASN A 95 18.45 10.82 -2.17
CA ASN A 95 19.78 11.04 -2.76
C ASN A 95 20.73 11.85 -1.86
N ASP A 96 20.23 12.51 -0.81
CA ASP A 96 21.00 13.23 0.21
C ASP A 96 21.48 12.32 1.37
N GLY A 97 21.24 11.01 1.29
CA GLY A 97 21.62 10.03 2.31
C GLY A 97 20.61 9.90 3.46
N HIS A 98 19.52 10.68 3.48
CA HIS A 98 18.48 10.55 4.50
C HIS A 98 17.52 9.42 4.17
N VAL A 99 17.24 8.56 5.15
CA VAL A 99 16.14 7.59 5.07
C VAL A 99 14.81 8.36 5.09
N GLN A 100 14.14 8.45 3.95
CA GLN A 100 12.72 8.75 3.87
C GLN A 100 11.98 7.68 4.66
N GLN A 101 11.56 7.98 5.89
CA GLN A 101 10.55 7.16 6.54
C GLN A 101 9.27 7.29 5.71
N LEU A 102 9.09 6.44 4.72
CA LEU A 102 7.78 6.21 4.15
C LEU A 102 6.92 5.70 5.31
N GLN A 103 6.02 6.56 5.77
CA GLN A 103 5.08 6.23 6.82
C GLN A 103 4.13 5.20 6.23
N ARG A 104 4.46 3.92 6.44
CA ARG A 104 3.58 2.81 6.12
C ARG A 104 2.25 3.05 6.81
N TYR A 105 1.19 3.24 6.05
CA TYR A 105 -0.14 3.43 6.59
C TYR A 105 -0.66 2.09 7.10
N ARG A 106 -0.79 1.96 8.42
CA ARG A 106 -1.46 0.81 9.04
C ARG A 106 -2.97 0.98 8.91
N HIS A 107 -3.66 -0.04 8.40
CA HIS A 107 -5.11 0.00 8.28
C HIS A 107 -5.75 0.06 9.67
N GLU A 108 -6.76 0.91 9.84
CA GLU A 108 -7.34 1.20 11.17
C GLU A 108 -8.00 -0.01 11.82
N ASN A 109 -8.55 -0.90 11.02
CA ASN A 109 -9.13 -2.15 11.52
C ASN A 109 -8.07 -3.19 11.94
N SER A 110 -6.77 -2.89 11.83
CA SER A 110 -5.70 -3.78 12.28
C SER A 110 -5.49 -3.70 13.80
N PRO A 111 -5.23 -4.82 14.48
CA PRO A 111 -5.17 -6.17 13.90
C PRO A 111 -6.57 -6.79 13.80
N ASN A 112 -6.79 -7.70 12.85
CA ASN A 112 -8.07 -8.41 12.74
C ASN A 112 -7.91 -9.84 12.21
N LEU A 113 -8.96 -10.65 12.36
CA LEU A 113 -8.98 -12.03 11.87
C LEU A 113 -8.90 -12.11 10.35
N GLY A 114 -8.37 -13.21 9.82
CA GLY A 114 -8.38 -13.49 8.39
C GLY A 114 -9.80 -13.48 7.82
N SER A 115 -10.77 -14.02 8.57
CA SER A 115 -12.19 -13.98 8.19
C SER A 115 -12.71 -12.56 8.02
N PHE A 116 -12.33 -11.64 8.90
CA PHE A 116 -12.72 -10.24 8.82
C PHE A 116 -12.19 -9.56 7.56
N TRP A 117 -10.92 -9.80 7.23
CA TRP A 117 -10.28 -9.18 6.06
C TRP A 117 -10.79 -9.73 4.72
N MET A 118 -11.27 -10.97 4.70
CA MET A 118 -11.83 -11.61 3.51
C MET A 118 -13.34 -11.37 3.33
N ASP A 119 -14.05 -10.88 4.34
CA ASP A 119 -15.50 -10.67 4.30
C ASP A 119 -15.90 -9.52 3.35
N ASN A 120 -15.10 -8.46 3.30
CA ASN A 120 -15.37 -7.27 2.50
C ASN A 120 -14.07 -6.65 1.95
N PRO A 121 -14.13 -5.88 0.85
CA PRO A 121 -12.95 -5.18 0.33
C PRO A 121 -12.35 -4.22 1.36
N VAL A 122 -11.06 -4.36 1.61
CA VAL A 122 -10.26 -3.49 2.46
C VAL A 122 -10.10 -2.12 1.80
N SER A 123 -10.46 -1.04 2.50
CA SER A 123 -10.49 0.31 1.93
C SER A 123 -9.54 1.27 2.63
N PHE A 124 -8.66 1.90 1.86
CA PHE A 124 -7.69 2.88 2.34
C PHE A 124 -8.19 4.33 2.18
N VAL A 125 -9.49 4.56 2.36
CA VAL A 125 -10.13 5.87 2.13
C VAL A 125 -9.66 6.97 3.09
N ARG A 126 -9.16 6.58 4.26
CA ARG A 126 -8.63 7.51 5.27
C ARG A 126 -7.13 7.80 5.09
N LEU A 127 -6.46 7.14 4.14
CA LEU A 127 -5.07 7.43 3.77
C LEU A 127 -4.97 8.84 3.18
N LYS A 128 -4.04 9.64 3.71
CA LYS A 128 -3.72 10.99 3.21
C LYS A 128 -2.33 11.01 2.61
N LEU A 129 -2.20 11.60 1.43
CA LEU A 129 -0.92 11.90 0.81
C LEU A 129 -0.51 13.33 1.14
N THR A 130 0.75 13.54 1.53
CA THR A 130 1.34 14.87 1.77
C THR A 130 2.69 14.97 1.07
N THR A 131 3.00 16.15 0.52
CA THR A 131 4.31 16.47 -0.05
C THR A 131 5.28 17.04 0.98
N ARG A 132 4.81 17.30 2.22
CA ARG A 132 5.67 17.72 3.32
C ARG A 132 6.55 16.56 3.73
N THR A 133 7.85 16.77 3.66
CA THR A 133 8.86 15.85 4.18
C THR A 133 9.42 16.30 5.51
N GLU A 134 8.81 17.32 6.13
CA GLU A 134 9.16 17.77 7.46
C GLU A 134 8.78 16.68 8.46
N ASN A 135 9.79 16.26 9.23
CA ASN A 135 9.69 15.18 10.20
C ASN A 135 8.45 15.38 11.06
N LEU A 136 7.42 14.54 10.87
CA LEU A 136 6.36 14.41 11.84
C LEU A 136 7.04 13.88 13.10
N THR A 137 7.30 14.78 14.04
CA THR A 137 7.78 14.39 15.37
C THR A 137 6.78 13.39 15.96
N PRO A 138 7.24 12.37 16.70
CA PRO A 138 6.39 11.30 17.24
C PRO A 138 5.15 11.79 18.02
N ASP A 139 5.15 13.04 18.48
CA ASP A 139 4.10 13.66 19.27
C ASP A 139 2.77 13.94 18.53
N GLN A 140 2.66 13.63 17.23
CA GLN A 140 1.39 13.75 16.49
C GLN A 140 0.70 12.42 16.15
N VAL A 141 1.22 11.28 16.60
CA VAL A 141 0.62 9.96 16.32
C VAL A 141 -0.55 9.63 17.26
N ASN A 142 -0.73 10.36 18.36
CA ASN A 142 -1.88 10.21 19.25
C ASN A 142 -2.67 11.51 19.32
N ASN A 143 -3.75 11.61 18.55
CA ASN A 143 -4.94 12.35 18.97
C ASN A 143 -6.17 11.83 18.21
N HIS A 144 -6.93 11.00 18.94
CA HIS A 144 -8.31 10.53 18.77
C HIS A 144 -8.69 9.72 17.52
#